data_AF-A0AAE9XQU5-F1
#
_entry.id   AF-A0AAE9XQU5-F1
#
_cell.length_a   1.000
_cell.length_b   1.000
_cell.length_c   1.000
_cell.angle_alpha   90.00
_cell.angle_beta   90.00
_cell.angle_gamma   90.00
#
_symmetry.space_group_name_H-M   'P 1'
#
loop_
_entity.id
_entity.type
_entity.pdbx_description
1 polymer ?
#
loop_
_entity_poly.entity_id
_entity_poly.type
_entity_poly.pdbx_seq_one_letter_code
_entity_poly.pdbx_strand_id
1 'polypeptide(L)'
;MSKRNIEISYGDIVEHRKFGRGRVLDVEGGKCEIDFFDAVGIKRVMNTYLEKLHSGDGKGIKFWQKEWDALVAELIDAQMAAMNLLPSLFRPIGDDAAQLHRQYQQLQERSRAVEGRVRQFLIAEQAGEHK
;
A
#
# COMPACT_ATOMS: atom_id res chain seq x y z
N MET A 1 12.17 13.62 -28.33
CA MET A 1 12.80 12.58 -27.49
C MET A 1 11.74 12.00 -26.59
N SER A 2 11.39 10.72 -26.77
CA SER A 2 10.37 10.05 -25.95
C SER A 2 10.93 9.91 -24.53
N LYS A 3 10.39 10.67 -23.58
CA LYS A 3 10.69 10.46 -22.16
C LYS A 3 10.19 9.06 -21.84
N ARG A 4 11.10 8.09 -21.67
CA ARG A 4 10.75 6.80 -21.10
C ARG A 4 10.04 7.11 -19.79
N ASN A 5 8.81 6.66 -19.67
CA ASN A 5 8.01 6.88 -18.47
C ASN A 5 8.59 5.94 -17.41
N ILE A 6 9.69 6.36 -16.79
CA ILE A 6 10.35 5.59 -15.76
C ILE A 6 9.50 5.75 -14.52
N GLU A 7 8.91 4.64 -14.07
CA GLU A 7 8.11 4.60 -12.86
C GLU A 7 9.00 4.94 -11.66
N ILE A 8 8.63 6.02 -10.97
CA ILE A 8 9.32 6.51 -9.77
C ILE A 8 8.64 5.88 -8.57
N SER A 9 9.44 5.26 -7.72
CA SER A 9 9.02 4.50 -6.55
C SER A 9 9.69 5.00 -5.29
N TYR A 10 9.16 4.58 -4.13
CA TYR A 10 9.80 4.84 -2.84
C TYR A 10 11.27 4.43 -2.85
N GLY A 11 12.13 5.26 -2.25
CA GLY A 11 13.55 4.99 -2.07
C GLY A 11 14.40 5.32 -3.29
N ASP A 12 13.78 5.55 -4.46
CA ASP A 12 14.50 5.98 -5.66
C ASP A 12 15.28 7.27 -5.40
N ILE A 13 16.47 7.33 -5.99
CA ILE A 13 17.24 8.57 -6.04
C ILE A 13 16.88 9.29 -7.33
N VAL A 14 16.42 10.51 -7.15
CA VAL A 14 15.89 11.36 -8.22
C VAL A 14 16.59 12.71 -8.22
N GLU A 15 16.61 13.35 -9.38
CA GLU A 15 17.08 14.73 -9.54
C GLU A 15 15.93 15.63 -9.97
N HIS A 16 15.84 16.79 -9.32
CA HIS A 16 14.91 17.86 -9.66
C HIS A 16 15.69 19.12 -10.04
N ARG A 17 15.38 19.70 -11.20
CA ARG A 17 16.13 20.85 -11.77
C ARG A 17 16.36 22.02 -10.80
N LYS A 18 15.40 22.30 -9.92
CA LYS A 18 15.48 23.42 -8.95
C LYS A 18 16.07 23.03 -7.59
N PHE A 19 15.87 21.79 -7.17
CA PHE A 19 16.12 21.37 -5.78
C PHE A 19 17.28 20.41 -5.65
N GLY A 20 17.90 20.00 -6.77
CA GLY A 20 19.02 19.09 -6.78
C GLY A 20 18.58 17.64 -6.61
N ARG A 21 19.43 16.84 -5.96
CA ARG A 21 19.23 15.40 -5.78
C ARG A 21 18.54 15.11 -4.47
N GLY A 22 17.71 14.09 -4.48
CA GLY A 22 17.02 13.64 -3.28
C GLY A 22 16.55 12.20 -3.36
N ARG A 23 16.03 11.73 -2.23
CA ARG A 23 15.45 10.40 -2.08
C ARG A 23 13.94 10.49 -1.99
N VAL A 24 13.24 9.68 -2.77
CA VAL A 24 11.78 9.58 -2.69
C VAL A 24 11.37 8.91 -1.38
N LEU A 25 10.52 9.59 -0.62
CA LEU A 25 9.94 9.13 0.65
C LEU A 25 8.49 8.66 0.52
N ASP A 26 7.75 9.13 -0.49
CA ASP A 26 6.40 8.66 -0.77
C ASP A 26 6.02 8.98 -2.22
N VAL A 27 5.10 8.20 -2.77
CA VAL A 27 4.51 8.42 -4.09
C VAL A 27 3.00 8.29 -3.97
N GLU A 28 2.29 9.37 -4.29
CA GLU A 28 0.83 9.42 -4.20
C GLU A 28 0.27 10.35 -5.27
N GLY A 29 -0.65 9.84 -6.10
CA GLY A 29 -1.36 10.63 -7.10
C GLY A 29 -0.46 11.35 -8.11
N GLY A 30 0.64 10.72 -8.54
CA GLY A 30 1.63 11.32 -9.45
C GLY A 30 2.52 12.39 -8.82
N LYS A 31 2.43 12.60 -7.49
CA LYS A 31 3.34 13.45 -6.73
C LYS A 31 4.28 12.56 -5.89
N CYS A 32 5.51 13.00 -5.76
CA CYS A 32 6.53 12.37 -4.93
C CYS A 32 6.90 13.31 -3.79
N GLU A 33 6.90 12.79 -2.57
CA GLU A 33 7.55 13.43 -1.43
C GLU A 33 9.03 13.04 -1.45
N ILE A 34 9.94 14.02 -1.39
CA ILE A 34 11.37 13.82 -1.58
C ILE A 34 12.14 14.56 -0.50
N ASP A 35 13.09 13.87 0.10
CA ASP A 35 14.11 14.47 0.95
C ASP A 35 15.34 14.83 0.13
N PHE A 36 15.60 16.13 -0.04
CA PHE A 36 16.70 16.65 -0.86
C PHE A 36 17.97 16.79 -0.02
N PHE A 37 19.09 16.25 -0.54
CA PHE A 37 20.34 16.10 0.23
C PHE A 37 21.01 17.44 0.59
N ASP A 38 20.86 18.48 -0.24
CA ASP A 38 21.53 19.78 -0.06
C ASP A 38 20.79 20.72 0.92
N ALA A 39 20.26 20.18 2.02
CA ALA A 39 19.55 20.92 3.08
C ALA A 39 18.32 21.74 2.61
N VAL A 40 17.77 21.43 1.43
CA VAL A 40 16.51 22.01 0.92
C VAL A 40 15.29 21.50 1.72
N GLY A 41 15.48 20.38 2.45
CA GLY A 41 14.48 19.69 3.24
C GLY A 41 13.48 18.91 2.38
N ILE A 42 12.44 18.40 3.03
CA ILE A 42 11.42 17.58 2.37
C ILE A 42 10.51 18.47 1.50
N LYS A 43 10.33 18.12 0.23
CA LYS A 43 9.38 18.77 -0.69
C LYS A 43 8.50 17.76 -1.40
N ARG A 44 7.29 18.18 -1.74
CA ARG A 44 6.36 17.41 -2.57
C ARG A 44 6.30 17.99 -3.97
N VAL A 45 6.66 17.20 -4.98
CA VAL A 45 6.80 17.62 -6.39
C VAL A 45 6.14 16.62 -7.32
N MET A 46 5.70 17.06 -8.51
CA MET A 46 5.14 16.12 -9.50
C MET A 46 6.24 15.23 -10.10
N ASN A 47 5.93 13.95 -10.31
CA ASN A 47 6.85 12.98 -10.90
C ASN A 47 7.37 13.40 -12.28
N THR A 48 6.61 14.18 -13.05
CA THR A 48 6.98 14.69 -14.38
C THR A 48 8.21 15.61 -14.37
N TYR A 49 8.55 16.19 -13.22
CA TYR A 49 9.71 17.07 -13.03
C TYR A 49 10.93 16.36 -12.44
N LEU A 50 10.85 15.04 -12.28
CA LEU A 50 11.91 14.23 -11.72
C LEU A 50 12.60 13.41 -12.80
N GLU A 51 13.90 13.27 -12.66
CA GLU A 51 14.70 12.32 -13.40
C GLU A 51 15.19 11.25 -12.44
N LYS A 52 14.82 9.99 -12.68
CA LYS A 52 15.31 8.87 -11.87
C LYS A 52 16.77 8.61 -12.22
N LEU A 53 17.65 8.73 -11.22
CA LEU A 53 19.08 8.46 -11.37
C LEU A 53 19.38 6.98 -11.13
N HIS A 54 18.91 6.43 -10.02
CA HIS A 54 18.99 5.00 -9.73
C HIS A 54 17.88 4.56 -8.77
N SER A 55 17.56 3.27 -8.76
CA SER A 55 16.69 2.69 -7.75
C SER A 55 17.44 2.63 -6.41
N GLY A 56 16.76 2.95 -5.30
CA GLY A 56 17.35 2.83 -3.97
C GLY A 56 17.67 1.37 -3.61
N ASP A 57 18.71 1.16 -2.80
CA ASP A 57 19.20 -0.18 -2.40
C ASP A 57 18.23 -0.95 -1.46
N GLY A 58 17.07 -0.36 -1.14
CA GLY A 58 16.06 -0.98 -0.27
C GLY A 58 14.83 -0.09 -0.14
N LYS A 59 13.70 -0.72 0.19
CA LYS A 59 12.50 -0.01 0.61
C LYS A 59 12.63 0.24 2.11
N GLY A 60 12.45 1.48 2.53
CA GLY A 60 12.67 1.88 3.92
C GLY A 60 11.44 1.65 4.81
N ILE A 61 11.59 1.85 6.12
CA ILE A 61 10.57 1.52 7.13
C ILE A 61 9.20 2.15 6.86
N LYS A 62 9.14 3.38 6.32
CA LYS A 62 7.88 4.06 5.98
C LYS A 62 7.10 3.36 4.86
N PHE A 63 7.80 2.80 3.88
CA PHE A 63 7.18 2.01 2.83
C PHE A 63 6.51 0.76 3.44
N TRP A 64 7.25 0.01 4.25
CA TRP A 64 6.75 -1.21 4.87
C TRP A 64 5.61 -0.93 5.84
N GLN A 65 5.66 0.19 6.57
CA GLN A 65 4.55 0.64 7.41
C GLN A 65 3.29 0.89 6.59
N LYS A 66 3.40 1.54 5.43
CA LYS A 66 2.25 1.80 4.54
C LYS A 66 1.64 0.50 4.00
N GLU A 67 2.48 -0.46 3.61
CA GLU A 67 2.03 -1.79 3.19
C GLU A 67 1.32 -2.55 4.33
N TRP A 68 1.88 -2.48 5.54
CA TRP A 68 1.29 -3.07 6.73
C TRP A 68 -0.06 -2.44 7.08
N ASP A 69 -0.12 -1.12 7.13
CA ASP A 69 -1.34 -0.37 7.46
C ASP A 69 -2.47 -0.69 6.47
N ALA A 70 -2.14 -0.78 5.18
CA ALA A 70 -3.10 -1.15 4.14
C ALA A 70 -3.63 -2.59 4.31
N LEU A 71 -2.75 -3.54 4.64
CA LEU A 71 -3.14 -4.93 4.90
C LEU A 71 -4.03 -5.06 6.14
N VAL A 72 -3.68 -4.36 7.22
CA VAL A 72 -4.46 -4.37 8.47
C VAL A 72 -5.83 -3.72 8.25
N ALA A 73 -5.89 -2.59 7.54
CA ALA A 73 -7.15 -1.95 7.19
C ALA A 73 -8.06 -2.88 6.37
N GLU A 74 -7.50 -3.56 5.35
CA GLU A 74 -8.25 -4.51 4.54
C GLU A 74 -8.79 -5.70 5.37
N LEU A 75 -8.00 -6.18 6.34
CA LEU A 75 -8.41 -7.26 7.23
C LEU A 75 -9.55 -6.84 8.16
N ILE A 76 -9.42 -5.67 8.79
CA ILE A 76 -10.45 -5.10 9.67
C ILE A 76 -11.75 -4.92 8.88
N ASP A 77 -11.68 -4.34 7.69
CA ASP A 77 -12.86 -4.13 6.84
C ASP A 77 -13.56 -5.44 6.47
N ALA A 78 -12.79 -6.48 6.12
CA ALA A 78 -13.35 -7.80 5.79
C ALA A 78 -14.05 -8.44 7.00
N GLN A 79 -13.43 -8.36 8.19
CA GLN A 79 -14.00 -8.90 9.42
C GLN A 79 -15.25 -8.12 9.86
N MET A 80 -15.21 -6.79 9.79
CA MET A 80 -16.35 -5.93 10.11
C MET A 80 -17.53 -6.19 9.18
N ALA A 81 -17.28 -6.34 7.87
CA ALA A 81 -18.34 -6.67 6.92
C ALA A 81 -19.00 -8.03 7.24
N ALA A 82 -18.22 -9.05 7.60
CA ALA A 82 -18.75 -10.35 8.00
C ALA A 82 -19.57 -10.25 9.30
N MET A 83 -19.06 -9.52 10.30
CA MET A 83 -19.76 -9.28 11.57
C MET A 83 -21.08 -8.53 11.38
N ASN A 84 -21.11 -7.53 10.51
CA ASN A 84 -22.32 -6.76 10.20
C ASN A 84 -23.37 -7.60 9.47
N LEU A 85 -22.96 -8.65 8.76
CA LEU A 85 -23.87 -9.57 8.06
C LEU A 85 -24.45 -10.66 8.99
N LEU A 86 -23.78 -10.96 10.12
CA LEU A 86 -24.20 -12.02 11.06
C LEU A 86 -25.65 -11.88 11.55
N PRO A 87 -26.15 -10.70 11.99
CA PRO A 87 -27.52 -10.56 12.45
C PRO A 87 -28.56 -10.96 11.40
N SER A 88 -28.30 -10.63 10.13
CA SER A 88 -29.18 -10.94 8.99
C SER A 88 -29.21 -12.43 8.66
N LEU A 89 -28.14 -13.18 8.97
CA LEU A 89 -28.09 -14.64 8.81
C LEU A 89 -28.94 -15.38 9.84
N PHE A 90 -29.07 -14.86 11.06
CA PHE A 90 -29.85 -15.49 12.14
C PHE A 90 -31.35 -15.27 11.98
N ARG A 91 -31.77 -14.19 11.31
CA ARG A 91 -33.18 -13.89 11.00
C ARG A 91 -33.31 -13.40 9.56
N PRO A 92 -33.17 -14.30 8.57
CA PRO A 92 -33.35 -13.92 7.17
C PRO A 92 -34.80 -13.45 6.97
N ILE A 93 -34.97 -12.28 6.37
CA ILE A 93 -36.28 -11.75 6.00
C ILE A 93 -36.51 -12.16 4.53
N GLY A 94 -37.50 -13.02 4.27
CA GLY A 94 -37.85 -13.48 2.91
C GLY A 94 -36.97 -14.61 2.36
N ASP A 95 -36.98 -14.81 1.03
CA ASP A 95 -36.29 -15.90 0.32
C ASP A 95 -34.76 -15.69 0.14
N ASP A 96 -34.19 -14.67 0.78
CA ASP A 96 -32.79 -14.24 0.59
C ASP A 96 -31.76 -15.03 1.40
N ALA A 97 -32.17 -16.05 2.17
CA ALA A 97 -31.27 -16.81 3.04
C ALA A 97 -30.07 -17.43 2.29
N ALA A 98 -30.31 -17.96 1.09
CA ALA A 98 -29.24 -18.52 0.25
C ALA A 98 -28.28 -17.44 -0.27
N GLN A 99 -28.79 -16.24 -0.56
CA GLN A 99 -27.97 -15.12 -1.01
C GLN A 99 -27.13 -14.56 0.14
N LEU A 100 -27.71 -14.40 1.34
CA LEU A 100 -27.01 -13.99 2.55
C LEU A 100 -25.90 -14.99 2.91
N HIS A 101 -26.18 -16.29 2.78
CA HIS A 101 -25.18 -17.33 3.05
C HIS A 101 -24.01 -17.27 2.06
N ARG A 102 -24.27 -17.04 0.76
CA ARG A 102 -23.22 -16.82 -0.26
C ARG A 102 -22.39 -15.57 0.04
N GLN A 103 -23.03 -14.46 0.40
CA GLN A 103 -22.32 -13.24 0.76
C GLN A 103 -21.41 -13.44 1.98
N TYR A 104 -21.88 -14.17 2.99
CA TYR A 104 -21.09 -14.48 4.17
C TYR A 104 -19.88 -15.37 3.84
N GLN A 105 -20.07 -16.40 3.02
CA GLN A 105 -18.97 -17.24 2.55
C GLN A 105 -17.91 -16.43 1.79
N GLN A 106 -18.32 -15.54 0.89
CA GLN A 106 -17.41 -14.65 0.16
C GLN A 106 -16.61 -13.73 1.11
N LEU A 107 -17.25 -13.21 2.15
CA LEU A 107 -16.57 -12.38 3.15
C LEU A 107 -15.57 -13.19 3.99
N GLN A 108 -15.90 -14.44 4.33
CA GLN A 108 -14.97 -15.34 5.01
C GLN A 108 -13.77 -15.71 4.13
N GLU A 109 -14.00 -16.02 2.86
CA GLU A 109 -12.94 -16.28 1.89
C GLU A 109 -12.01 -15.07 1.73
N ARG A 110 -12.59 -13.87 1.63
CA ARG A 110 -11.82 -12.62 1.59
C ARG A 110 -10.98 -12.44 2.86
N SER A 111 -11.56 -12.64 4.05
CA SER A 111 -10.82 -12.54 5.33
C SER A 111 -9.62 -13.49 5.35
N ARG A 112 -9.83 -14.77 4.97
CA ARG A 112 -8.75 -15.77 4.91
C ARG A 112 -7.66 -15.40 3.92
N ALA A 113 -8.01 -14.83 2.77
CA ALA A 113 -7.05 -14.39 1.77
C ALA A 113 -6.16 -13.25 2.32
N VAL A 114 -6.75 -12.27 3.00
CA VAL A 114 -6.01 -11.16 3.62
C VAL A 114 -5.15 -11.65 4.79
N GLU A 115 -5.66 -12.55 5.64
CA GLU A 115 -4.89 -13.20 6.71
C GLU A 115 -3.67 -13.94 6.16
N GLY A 116 -3.81 -14.62 5.01
CA GLY A 116 -2.70 -15.26 4.31
C GLY A 116 -1.61 -14.26 3.91
N ARG A 117 -2.00 -13.09 3.40
CA ARG A 117 -1.08 -12.00 3.02
C ARG A 117 -0.40 -11.37 4.24
N VAL A 118 -1.14 -11.12 5.32
CA VAL A 118 -0.60 -10.64 6.60
C VAL A 118 0.46 -11.63 7.12
N ARG A 119 0.18 -12.93 7.07
CA ARG A 119 1.14 -13.96 7.48
C ARG A 119 2.39 -13.95 6.62
N GLN A 120 2.26 -13.81 5.31
CA GLN A 120 3.41 -13.69 4.41
C GLN A 120 4.26 -12.45 4.71
N PHE A 121 3.62 -11.31 4.97
CA PHE A 121 4.31 -10.09 5.38
C PHE A 121 5.13 -10.29 6.66
N LEU A 122 4.55 -10.93 7.68
CA LEU A 122 5.25 -11.20 8.94
C LEU A 122 6.41 -12.20 8.76
N ILE A 123 6.28 -13.18 7.86
CA ILE A 123 7.37 -14.11 7.54
C ILE A 123 8.53 -13.36 6.86
N ALA A 124 8.23 -12.47 5.91
CA ALA A 124 9.23 -11.63 5.24
C ALA A 124 9.92 -10.67 6.25
N GLU A 125 9.18 -10.13 7.20
CA GLU A 125 9.73 -9.32 8.29
C GLU A 125 10.71 -10.12 9.16
N GLN A 126 10.33 -11.34 9.57
CA GLN A 126 11.20 -12.24 10.34
C GLN A 126 12.45 -12.66 9.56
N ALA A 127 12.34 -12.82 8.24
CA ALA A 127 13.47 -13.09 7.35
C ALA A 127 14.38 -11.86 7.16
N GLY A 128 13.94 -10.67 7.62
CA GLY A 128 14.69 -9.43 7.52
C GLY A 128 14.62 -8.80 6.14
N GLU A 129 13.57 -9.06 5.37
CA GLU A 129 13.31 -8.45 4.06
C GLU A 129 12.85 -6.98 4.17
N HIS A 130 12.36 -6.58 5.35
CA HIS A 130 11.85 -5.23 5.63
C HIS A 130 12.90 -4.33 6.34
N LYS A 131 14.15 -4.35 5.87
CA LYS A 131 15.26 -3.53 6.41
C LYS A 131 15.40 -2.19 5.71
#